data_AF-A0A060YDL8-F1
#
_entry.id   AF-A0A060YDL8-F1
#
_cell.length_a   1.000
_cell.length_b   1.000
_cell.length_c   1.000
_cell.angle_alpha   90.00
_cell.angle_beta   90.00
_cell.angle_gamma   90.00
#
_symmetry.space_group_name_H-M   'P 1'
#
loop_
_entity.id
_entity.type
_entity.pdbx_description
1 polymer ?
#
loop_
_entity_poly.entity_id
_entity_poly.type
_entity_poly.pdbx_seq_one_letter_code
_entity_poly.pdbx_strand_id
1 'polypeptide(L)'
;TYYAVQDTKAFITEEDFDTLQASIECEQPQPDLYKFVGRINIYSDRNEPIARPLGSENLLLRGATLKNTQHIYAVAIYTGMETKMALNYQSKSQKRSAVEK
;
A
#
# COMPACT_ATOMS: atom_id res chain seq x y z
N THR A 1 -12.40 -3.69 -6.35
CA THR A 1 -13.00 -3.04 -5.16
C THR A 1 -11.98 -3.09 -4.06
N TYR A 2 -11.59 -1.96 -3.47
CA TYR A 2 -10.60 -1.91 -2.39
C TYR A 2 -11.30 -1.90 -1.03
N TYR A 3 -10.69 -2.53 -0.03
CA TYR A 3 -11.27 -2.59 1.32
C TYR A 3 -10.22 -2.45 2.41
N ALA A 4 -10.62 -1.81 3.51
CA ALA A 4 -9.83 -1.77 4.75
C ALA A 4 -9.91 -3.12 5.48
N VAL A 5 -8.85 -3.43 6.22
CA VAL A 5 -8.78 -4.62 7.09
C VAL A 5 -9.92 -4.54 8.11
N GLN A 6 -10.62 -5.67 8.33
CA GLN A 6 -11.84 -5.68 9.15
C GLN A 6 -11.61 -5.12 10.55
N ASP A 7 -10.53 -5.53 11.20
CA ASP A 7 -10.19 -5.14 12.56
C ASP A 7 -9.77 -3.65 12.66
N THR A 8 -9.38 -3.01 11.55
CA THR A 8 -9.01 -1.58 11.53
C THR A 8 -10.17 -0.67 11.11
N LYS A 9 -11.37 -1.21 10.84
CA LYS A 9 -12.53 -0.40 10.41
C LYS A 9 -13.12 0.47 11.51
N ALA A 10 -12.87 0.13 12.78
CA ALA A 10 -13.37 0.88 13.92
C ALA A 10 -12.64 2.22 14.11
N PHE A 11 -11.43 2.36 13.55
CA PHE A 11 -10.58 3.54 13.68
C PHE A 11 -11.00 4.56 12.61
N ILE A 12 -11.74 5.59 13.04
CA ILE A 12 -12.31 6.61 12.14
C ILE A 12 -11.85 8.04 12.49
N THR A 13 -11.36 8.23 13.70
CA THR A 13 -10.79 9.49 14.17
C THR A 13 -9.28 9.39 14.27
N GLU A 14 -8.57 10.52 14.24
CA GLU A 14 -7.12 10.57 14.39
C GLU A 14 -6.68 10.00 15.74
N GLU A 15 -7.44 10.26 16.80
CA GLU A 15 -7.19 9.80 18.18
C GLU A 15 -7.26 8.28 18.32
N ASP A 16 -8.10 7.60 17.53
CA ASP A 16 -8.20 6.14 17.57
C ASP A 16 -6.84 5.49 17.20
N PHE A 17 -6.10 6.11 16.28
CA PHE A 17 -4.83 5.56 15.77
C PHE A 17 -3.67 5.69 16.76
N ASP A 18 -3.74 6.60 17.74
CA ASP A 18 -2.69 6.74 18.76
C ASP A 18 -2.55 5.47 19.62
N THR A 19 -3.64 4.70 19.75
CA THR A 19 -3.66 3.44 20.49
C THR A 19 -3.39 2.21 19.63
N LEU A 20 -3.36 2.37 18.31
CA LEU A 20 -3.20 1.24 17.39
C LEU A 20 -1.74 0.79 17.36
N GLN A 21 -1.47 -0.38 17.92
CA GLN A 21 -0.20 -1.05 17.78
C GLN A 21 -0.31 -2.15 16.72
N ALA A 22 0.38 -2.00 15.60
CA ALA A 22 0.40 -3.00 14.55
C ALA A 22 1.75 -3.03 13.81
N SER A 23 2.12 -4.21 13.30
CA SER A 23 3.23 -4.39 12.37
C SER A 23 2.72 -4.91 11.03
N ILE A 24 3.35 -4.49 9.94
CA ILE A 24 3.02 -4.95 8.60
C ILE A 24 4.24 -5.62 8.01
N GLU A 25 4.08 -6.89 7.65
CA GLU A 25 5.07 -7.69 6.93
C GLU A 25 4.59 -7.84 5.49
N CYS A 26 5.45 -7.59 4.52
CA CYS A 26 5.10 -7.72 3.11
C CYS A 26 6.29 -8.19 2.28
N GLU A 27 6.00 -8.66 1.08
CA GLU A 27 7.02 -9.01 0.10
C GLU A 27 7.88 -7.80 -0.31
N GLN A 28 9.06 -8.09 -0.88
CA GLN A 28 9.93 -7.05 -1.45
C GLN A 28 9.24 -6.33 -2.63
N PRO A 29 9.63 -5.08 -2.92
CA PRO A 29 9.10 -4.33 -4.06
C PRO A 29 9.21 -5.12 -5.38
N GLN A 30 8.07 -5.31 -6.06
CA GLN A 30 8.00 -6.02 -7.35
C GLN A 30 7.07 -5.32 -8.35
N PRO A 31 7.35 -5.42 -9.67
CA PRO A 31 6.64 -4.66 -10.70
C PRO A 31 5.23 -5.17 -11.01
N ASP A 32 4.84 -6.38 -10.62
CA ASP A 32 3.47 -6.86 -10.88
C ASP A 32 2.45 -5.97 -10.15
N LEU A 33 1.57 -5.28 -10.89
CA LEU A 33 0.59 -4.35 -10.35
C LEU A 33 -0.57 -5.05 -9.63
N TYR A 34 -0.83 -6.32 -9.95
CA TYR A 34 -1.99 -7.07 -9.46
C TYR A 34 -1.64 -8.05 -8.35
N LYS A 35 -0.34 -8.33 -8.18
CA LYS A 35 0.16 -9.16 -7.08
C LYS A 35 0.62 -8.31 -5.91
N PHE A 36 0.08 -8.59 -4.74
CA PHE A 36 0.60 -8.11 -3.47
C PHE A 36 0.38 -9.19 -2.42
N VAL A 37 1.42 -9.50 -1.66
CA VAL A 37 1.33 -10.44 -0.54
C VAL A 37 1.91 -9.76 0.70
N GLY A 38 1.05 -9.55 1.68
CA GLY A 38 1.45 -9.09 3.00
C GLY A 38 0.58 -9.63 4.10
N ARG A 39 0.91 -9.24 5.32
CA ARG A 39 0.19 -9.57 6.55
C ARG A 39 0.31 -8.41 7.51
N ILE A 40 -0.79 -8.05 8.16
CA ILE A 40 -0.78 -7.14 9.29
C ILE A 40 -0.94 -7.96 10.56
N ASN A 41 -0.10 -7.69 11.56
CA ASN A 41 -0.23 -8.20 12.91
C ASN A 41 -0.67 -7.05 13.81
N ILE A 42 -1.86 -7.16 14.38
CA ILE A 42 -2.44 -6.16 15.27
C ILE A 42 -2.24 -6.65 16.71
N TYR A 43 -1.53 -5.84 17.49
CA TYR A 43 -1.27 -6.07 18.90
C TYR A 43 -2.36 -5.39 19.71
N SER A 44 -2.96 -6.15 20.63
CA SER A 44 -3.96 -5.64 21.57
C SER A 44 -3.63 -6.20 22.95
N ASP A 45 -4.31 -5.72 23.99
CA ASP A 45 -4.16 -6.26 25.34
C ASP A 45 -4.58 -7.74 25.47
N ARG A 46 -5.13 -8.33 24.41
CA ARG A 46 -5.38 -9.78 24.32
C ARG A 46 -4.06 -10.51 24.09
N ASN A 47 -3.82 -11.58 24.84
CA ASN A 47 -2.55 -12.33 24.87
C ASN A 47 -1.96 -12.76 23.50
N GLU A 48 -2.75 -12.80 22.42
CA GLU A 48 -2.27 -13.19 21.09
C GLU A 48 -2.52 -12.09 20.04
N PRO A 49 -1.52 -11.77 19.20
CA PRO A 49 -1.68 -10.81 18.11
C PRO A 49 -2.65 -11.34 17.05
N ILE A 50 -3.57 -10.48 16.62
CA ILE A 50 -4.52 -10.81 15.56
C ILE A 50 -3.86 -10.54 14.23
N ALA A 51 -3.75 -11.58 13.41
CA ALA A 51 -3.03 -11.47 12.16
C ALA A 51 -3.97 -11.63 10.95
N ARG A 52 -3.91 -10.70 10.00
CA ARG A 52 -4.76 -10.69 8.80
C ARG A 52 -3.91 -10.64 7.53
N PRO A 53 -4.26 -11.44 6.50
CA PRO A 53 -3.59 -11.35 5.21
C PRO A 53 -3.95 -10.02 4.53
N LEU A 54 -3.00 -9.51 3.76
CA LEU A 54 -3.17 -8.35 2.90
C LEU A 54 -2.94 -8.77 1.44
N GLY A 55 -3.90 -8.46 0.59
CA GLY A 55 -3.84 -8.69 -0.86
C GLY A 55 -3.81 -7.40 -1.66
N SER A 56 -3.85 -7.50 -2.98
CA SER A 56 -3.83 -6.32 -3.87
C SER A 56 -5.08 -5.44 -3.73
N GLU A 57 -6.17 -6.01 -3.25
CA GLU A 57 -7.37 -5.31 -2.78
C GLU A 57 -7.17 -4.37 -1.56
N ASN A 58 -6.09 -4.53 -0.79
CA ASN A 58 -5.78 -3.71 0.38
C ASN A 58 -4.67 -2.69 0.08
N LEU A 59 -4.07 -2.76 -1.12
CA LEU A 59 -2.97 -1.90 -1.53
C LEU A 59 -3.46 -0.83 -2.50
N LEU A 60 -3.30 0.43 -2.13
CA LEU A 60 -3.51 1.55 -3.04
C LEU A 60 -2.22 1.88 -3.79
N LEU A 61 -2.29 1.94 -5.12
CA LEU A 61 -1.14 2.26 -5.95
C LEU A 61 -0.90 3.77 -5.97
N ARG A 62 0.37 4.17 -5.98
CA ARG A 62 0.76 5.54 -6.35
C ARG A 62 0.10 5.88 -7.68
N GLY A 63 -0.46 7.08 -7.83
CA GLY A 63 -1.14 7.51 -9.07
C GLY A 63 -2.60 7.07 -9.19
N ALA A 64 -3.10 6.21 -8.29
CA ALA A 64 -4.54 5.96 -8.20
C ALA A 64 -5.28 7.21 -7.71
N THR A 65 -6.50 7.41 -8.20
CA THR A 65 -7.39 8.48 -7.75
C THR A 65 -8.53 7.88 -6.94
N LEU A 66 -8.67 8.31 -5.69
CA LEU A 66 -9.80 7.93 -4.84
C LEU A 66 -11.09 8.52 -5.39
N LYS A 67 -12.14 7.71 -5.48
CA LYS A 67 -13.48 8.12 -5.91
C LYS A 67 -14.52 7.58 -4.93
N ASN A 68 -15.62 8.30 -4.77
CA ASN A 68 -16.76 7.89 -3.93
C ASN A 68 -16.41 7.66 -2.45
N THR A 69 -15.38 8.33 -1.95
CA THR A 69 -15.04 8.39 -0.52
C THR A 69 -14.55 9.80 -0.18
N GLN A 70 -14.86 10.28 1.03
CA GLN A 70 -14.44 11.62 1.47
C GLN A 70 -12.96 11.65 1.87
N HIS A 71 -12.53 10.68 2.68
CA HIS A 71 -11.17 10.52 3.14
C HIS A 71 -10.88 9.05 3.44
N ILE A 72 -9.61 8.72 3.63
CA ILE A 72 -9.15 7.41 4.10
C ILE A 72 -7.98 7.61 5.05
N TYR A 73 -7.79 6.66 5.95
CA TYR A 73 -6.55 6.51 6.71
C TYR A 73 -5.80 5.30 6.16
N ALA A 74 -4.52 5.48 5.86
CA ALA A 74 -3.68 4.46 5.25
C ALA A 74 -2.22 4.64 5.67
N VAL A 75 -1.46 3.55 5.59
CA VAL A 75 -0.01 3.53 5.88
C VAL A 75 0.75 3.37 4.56
N ALA A 76 1.83 4.13 4.39
CA ALA A 76 2.70 4.01 3.23
C ALA A 76 3.60 2.76 3.36
N ILE A 77 3.44 1.79 2.46
CA ILE A 77 4.25 0.55 2.44
C ILE A 77 5.48 0.70 1.55
N TYR A 78 5.30 1.16 0.31
CA TYR A 78 6.38 1.40 -0.64
C TYR A 78 6.45 2.88 -0.98
N THR A 79 7.66 3.44 -1.05
CA THR A 79 7.86 4.86 -1.33
C THR A 79 8.86 5.06 -2.48
N GLY A 80 8.84 6.25 -3.09
CA GLY A 80 9.80 6.62 -4.14
C GLY A 80 9.87 5.62 -5.31
N MET A 81 11.09 5.15 -5.59
CA MET A 81 11.41 4.23 -6.69
C MET A 81 11.01 2.77 -6.42
N GLU A 82 10.63 2.45 -5.18
CA GLU A 82 10.15 1.13 -4.79
C GLU A 82 8.65 0.94 -5.07
N THR A 83 7.93 2.03 -5.39
CA THR A 83 6.52 1.92 -5.77
C THR A 83 6.37 1.08 -7.04
N LYS A 84 5.34 0.23 -7.11
CA LYS A 84 5.08 -0.64 -8.27
C LYS A 84 5.04 0.12 -9.60
N MET A 85 4.48 1.34 -9.59
CA MET A 85 4.50 2.21 -10.76
C MET A 85 5.90 2.67 -11.16
N ALA A 86 6.77 2.98 -10.20
CA ALA A 86 8.15 3.37 -10.48
C ALA A 86 8.98 2.19 -10.99
N LEU A 87 8.74 0.98 -10.50
CA LEU A 87 9.39 -0.24 -11.00
C LEU A 87 9.00 -0.58 -12.45
N ASN A 88 7.80 -0.19 -12.89
CA ASN A 88 7.39 -0.30 -14.29
C ASN A 88 7.80 0.90 -15.15
N TYR A 89 8.39 1.94 -14.55
CA TYR A 89 8.84 3.09 -15.29
C TYR A 89 10.11 2.73 -16.06
N GLN A 90 10.02 2.60 -17.37
CA GLN A 90 11.21 2.52 -18.21
C GLN A 90 11.98 3.83 -18.11
N SER A 91 13.25 3.73 -17.72
CA SER A 91 14.19 4.84 -17.76
C SER A 91 14.11 5.54 -19.11
N LYS A 92 14.00 6.88 -19.07
CA LYS A 92 13.91 7.69 -20.29
C LYS A 92 15.14 7.42 -21.16
N SER A 93 14.96 6.75 -22.29
CA SER A 93 15.98 6.71 -23.33
C SER A 93 16.13 8.13 -23.90
N GLN A 94 17.36 8.51 -24.23
CA GLN A 94 17.60 9.76 -24.97
C GLN A 94 16.87 9.67 -26.31
N LYS A 95 15.81 10.47 -26.46
CA LYS A 95 15.16 10.67 -27.74
C LYS A 95 16.12 11.46 -28.62
N ARG A 96 16.67 10.81 -29.65
CA ARG A 96 17.47 11.46 -30.69
C ARG A 96 16.64 11.57 -31.96
N SER A 97 16.83 12.65 -32.71
CA SER A 97 16.22 12.76 -34.04
C SER A 97 16.75 11.67 -34.95
N ALA A 98 15.95 11.21 -35.91
CA ALA A 98 16.41 10.30 -36.96
C ALA A 98 17.56 10.91 -37.79
N VAL A 99 17.68 12.24 -37.80
CA VAL A 99 18.74 13.00 -38.50
C VAL A 99 20.07 13.01 -37.72
N GLU A 100 20.04 12.79 -36.40
CA GLU A 100 21.23 12.79 -35.53
C GLU A 100 21.86 11.38 -35.36
N LYS A 101 21.51 10.43 -36.25
CA LYS A 101 21.98 9.03 -36.17
C LYS A 101 23.29 8.82 -36.91
#